data_AF-A0A2L2Y2N7-F1
#
_entry.id   AF-A0A2L2Y2N7-F1
#
_cell.length_a   1.000
_cell.length_b   1.000
_cell.length_c   1.000
_cell.angle_alpha   90.00
_cell.angle_beta   90.00
_cell.angle_gamma   90.00
#
_symmetry.space_group_name_H-M   'P 1'
#
loop_
_entity.id
_entity.type
_entity.pdbx_description
1 polymer ?
#
loop_
_entity_poly.entity_id
_entity_poly.type
_entity_poly.pdbx_seq_one_letter_code
_entity_poly.pdbx_strand_id
1 'polypeptide(L)'
;FGIIFDPTFILIALTNAIYSSTFVCMITVLVDFAKDINVGEANEKFIIMSLSVGDLIGRLCLGWVTDAGYMTRSHFAAACFFFQGVTTMVIPWSSGFTMLVTMAALYGLSEAGFILIFPLTIAEFIEEEKQTIAIPTSYFLSGPLCLTVAPLIGFFREGFGSYDFIFYGIGILSFICMNFWLVIPCIARNRKPS
;
A
#
# COMPACT_ATOMS: atom_id res chain seq x y z
N PHE A 1 14.85 -17.26 -15.46
CA PHE A 1 15.64 -16.67 -14.37
C PHE A 1 16.13 -15.23 -14.61
N GLY A 2 16.28 -14.75 -15.86
CA GLY A 2 16.75 -13.37 -16.11
C GLY A 2 15.83 -12.21 -15.68
N ILE A 3 14.55 -12.50 -15.35
CA ILE A 3 13.55 -11.50 -14.93
C ILE A 3 13.84 -10.95 -13.54
N ILE A 4 14.39 -11.78 -12.66
CA ILE A 4 14.61 -11.42 -11.24
C ILE A 4 15.72 -10.36 -11.13
N PHE A 5 16.62 -10.29 -12.13
CA PHE A 5 17.69 -9.29 -12.20
C PHE A 5 17.28 -8.03 -12.97
N ASP A 6 16.02 -7.96 -13.41
CA ASP A 6 15.50 -6.80 -14.10
C ASP A 6 15.25 -5.67 -13.10
N PRO A 7 15.89 -4.50 -13.24
CA PRO A 7 15.73 -3.40 -12.28
C PRO A 7 14.28 -2.93 -12.17
N THR A 8 13.49 -3.02 -13.25
CA THR A 8 12.06 -2.68 -13.22
C THR A 8 11.28 -3.70 -12.39
N PHE A 9 11.56 -5.00 -12.56
CA PHE A 9 10.92 -6.05 -11.78
C PHE A 9 11.31 -5.97 -10.30
N ILE A 10 12.58 -5.69 -9.98
CA ILE A 10 13.05 -5.51 -8.61
C ILE A 10 12.33 -4.34 -7.94
N LEU A 11 12.18 -3.20 -8.61
CA LEU A 11 11.44 -2.05 -8.07
C LEU A 11 9.94 -2.37 -7.85
N ILE A 12 9.31 -3.07 -8.79
CA ILE A 12 7.90 -3.50 -8.65
C ILE A 12 7.76 -4.47 -7.47
N ALA A 13 8.65 -5.46 -7.36
CA ALA A 13 8.63 -6.43 -6.26
C ALA A 13 8.90 -5.76 -4.91
N LEU A 14 9.86 -4.83 -4.84
CA LEU A 14 10.20 -4.09 -3.62
C LEU A 14 9.03 -3.21 -3.16
N THR A 15 8.42 -2.45 -4.08
CA THR A 15 7.26 -1.61 -3.74
C THR A 15 6.06 -2.45 -3.30
N ASN A 16 5.82 -3.61 -3.91
CA ASN A 16 4.80 -4.57 -3.48
C ASN A 16 5.06 -5.13 -2.08
N ALA A 17 6.34 -5.38 -1.76
CA ALA A 17 6.74 -5.90 -0.46
C ALA A 17 6.57 -4.85 0.65
N ILE A 18 6.96 -3.60 0.39
CA ILE A 18 6.69 -2.46 1.27
C ILE A 18 5.18 -2.27 1.45
N TYR A 19 4.42 -2.29 0.35
CA TYR A 19 2.97 -2.17 0.36
C TYR A 19 2.30 -3.22 1.26
N SER A 20 2.65 -4.49 1.07
CA SER A 20 2.10 -5.60 1.85
C SER A 20 2.42 -5.46 3.35
N SER A 21 3.65 -5.06 3.67
CA SER A 21 4.10 -4.88 5.05
C SER A 21 3.41 -3.71 5.73
N THR A 22 3.26 -2.59 5.01
CA THR A 22 2.53 -1.42 5.44
C THR A 22 1.06 -1.72 5.67
N PHE A 23 0.43 -2.53 4.81
CA PHE A 23 -0.96 -2.96 4.98
C PHE A 23 -1.16 -3.79 6.25
N VAL A 24 -0.29 -4.78 6.50
CA VAL A 24 -0.31 -5.57 7.74
C VAL A 24 -0.12 -4.66 8.95
N CYS A 25 0.88 -3.77 8.90
CA CYS A 25 1.19 -2.84 9.98
C CYS A 25 -0.01 -1.93 10.29
N MET A 26 -0.63 -1.39 9.25
CA MET A 26 -1.81 -0.53 9.36
C MET A 26 -2.97 -1.26 10.05
N ILE A 27 -3.33 -2.48 9.63
CA ILE A 27 -4.42 -3.23 10.26
C ILE A 27 -4.13 -3.51 11.74
N THR A 28 -2.90 -3.91 12.07
CA THR A 28 -2.52 -4.21 13.46
C THR A 28 -2.59 -2.96 14.33
N VAL A 29 -1.93 -1.88 13.92
CA VAL A 29 -1.79 -0.67 14.73
C VAL A 29 -3.08 0.15 14.79
N LEU A 30 -3.91 0.12 13.74
CA LEU A 30 -5.14 0.89 13.68
C LEU A 30 -6.15 0.51 14.78
N VAL A 31 -6.23 -0.78 15.12
CA VAL A 31 -7.13 -1.28 16.18
C VAL A 31 -6.62 -0.84 17.56
N ASP A 32 -5.30 -0.95 17.78
CA ASP A 32 -4.71 -0.56 19.05
C ASP A 32 -4.73 0.96 19.25
N PHE A 33 -4.56 1.74 18.18
CA PHE A 33 -4.72 3.19 18.21
C PHE A 33 -6.16 3.60 18.53
N ALA A 34 -7.16 2.89 17.99
CA ALA A 34 -8.57 3.13 18.32
C ALA A 34 -8.86 2.92 19.81
N LYS A 35 -8.20 1.96 20.44
CA LYS A 35 -8.30 1.75 21.89
C LYS A 35 -7.68 2.90 22.67
N ASP A 36 -6.51 3.38 22.25
CA ASP A 36 -5.80 4.48 22.92
C ASP A 36 -6.63 5.78 22.94
N ILE A 37 -7.31 6.12 21.85
CA ILE A 37 -8.17 7.31 21.78
C ILE A 37 -9.58 7.09 22.39
N ASN A 38 -9.82 5.96 23.04
CA ASN A 38 -11.04 5.61 23.78
C ASN A 38 -12.35 5.75 22.96
N VAL A 39 -12.36 5.27 21.71
CA VAL A 39 -13.56 5.37 20.85
C VAL A 39 -14.74 4.49 21.31
N GLY A 40 -14.49 3.59 22.27
CA GLY A 40 -15.44 2.63 22.80
C GLY A 40 -15.33 1.27 22.11
N GLU A 41 -15.33 0.19 22.91
CA GLU A 41 -15.04 -1.18 22.48
C GLU A 41 -16.03 -1.70 21.41
N ALA A 42 -17.27 -1.20 21.41
CA ALA A 42 -18.27 -1.49 20.40
C ALA A 42 -17.94 -0.89 19.02
N ASN A 43 -17.17 0.21 18.98
CA ASN A 43 -16.84 0.97 17.78
C ASN A 43 -15.58 0.45 17.06
N GLU A 44 -14.71 -0.28 17.75
CA GLU A 44 -13.45 -0.80 17.20
C GLU A 44 -13.67 -1.69 15.97
N LYS A 45 -14.69 -2.55 16.01
CA LYS A 45 -15.04 -3.45 14.90
C LYS A 45 -15.42 -2.69 13.63
N PHE A 46 -16.07 -1.53 13.79
CA PHE A 46 -16.48 -0.71 12.66
C PHE A 46 -15.31 -0.03 11.95
N ILE A 47 -14.17 0.12 12.61
CA ILE A 47 -12.96 0.70 11.99
C ILE A 47 -12.40 -0.27 10.95
N ILE A 48 -12.19 -1.55 11.32
CA ILE A 48 -11.75 -2.55 10.33
C ILE A 48 -12.82 -2.75 9.26
N MET A 49 -14.10 -2.76 9.65
CA MET A 49 -15.19 -2.87 8.68
C MET A 49 -15.16 -1.73 7.65
N SER A 50 -14.87 -0.50 8.08
CA SER A 50 -14.76 0.64 7.17
C SER A 50 -13.60 0.52 6.18
N LEU A 51 -12.48 -0.07 6.61
CA LEU A 51 -11.35 -0.40 5.73
C LEU A 51 -11.79 -1.41 4.67
N SER A 52 -12.48 -2.50 5.05
CA SER A 52 -13.01 -3.49 4.10
C SER A 52 -14.05 -2.90 3.15
N VAL A 53 -14.92 -2.02 3.62
CA VAL A 53 -15.89 -1.33 2.77
C VAL A 53 -15.18 -0.40 1.78
N GLY A 54 -14.14 0.33 2.23
CA GLY A 54 -13.30 1.14 1.36
C GLY A 54 -12.62 0.33 0.27
N ASP A 55 -12.04 -0.82 0.62
CA ASP A 55 -11.43 -1.75 -0.33
C ASP A 55 -12.45 -2.24 -1.37
N LEU A 56 -13.64 -2.68 -0.92
CA LEU A 56 -14.70 -3.13 -1.82
C LEU A 56 -15.12 -2.03 -2.80
N ILE A 57 -15.35 -0.80 -2.30
CA ILE A 57 -15.70 0.35 -3.14
C ILE A 57 -14.58 0.65 -4.13
N GLY A 58 -13.32 0.58 -3.68
CA GLY A 58 -12.18 0.79 -4.56
C GLY A 58 -12.11 -0.22 -5.68
N ARG A 59 -12.34 -1.50 -5.39
CA ARG A 59 -12.35 -2.53 -6.43
C ARG A 59 -13.44 -2.29 -7.47
N LEU A 60 -14.61 -1.83 -7.04
CA LEU A 60 -15.75 -1.57 -7.92
C LEU A 60 -15.55 -0.29 -8.75
N CYS A 61 -15.07 0.79 -8.14
CA CYS A 61 -14.98 2.11 -8.77
C CYS A 61 -13.68 2.29 -9.55
N LEU A 62 -12.54 1.88 -8.98
CA LEU A 62 -11.23 2.17 -9.55
C LEU A 62 -10.89 1.25 -10.72
N GLY A 63 -11.48 0.06 -10.80
CA GLY A 63 -11.34 -0.82 -11.97
C GLY A 63 -11.74 -0.10 -13.27
N TRP A 64 -12.86 0.64 -13.23
CA TRP A 64 -13.36 1.39 -14.38
C TRP A 64 -12.48 2.60 -14.73
N VAL A 65 -11.85 3.23 -13.73
CA VAL A 65 -10.97 4.39 -13.94
C VAL A 65 -9.74 4.01 -14.75
N THR A 66 -9.17 2.84 -14.49
CA THR A 66 -8.03 2.31 -15.25
C THR A 66 -8.41 1.85 -16.66
N ASP A 67 -9.60 1.28 -16.84
CA ASP A 67 -10.08 0.84 -18.16
C ASP A 67 -10.42 2.01 -19.10
N ALA A 68 -10.85 3.14 -18.54
CA ALA A 68 -11.20 4.33 -19.31
C ALA A 68 -9.98 5.11 -19.86
N GLY A 69 -8.75 4.67 -19.55
CA GLY A 69 -7.52 5.22 -20.15
C GLY A 69 -7.15 6.63 -19.71
N TYR A 70 -7.74 7.15 -18.62
CA TYR A 70 -7.49 8.52 -18.14
C TYR A 70 -6.04 8.75 -17.64
N MET A 71 -5.35 7.70 -17.19
CA MET A 71 -3.98 7.79 -16.66
C MET A 71 -3.17 6.54 -16.99
N THR A 72 -1.85 6.69 -17.15
CA THR A 72 -0.96 5.53 -17.27
C THR A 72 -0.94 4.74 -15.95
N ARG A 73 -0.74 3.43 -16.03
CA ARG A 73 -0.73 2.52 -14.88
C ARG A 73 0.25 2.96 -13.78
N SER A 74 1.45 3.39 -14.16
CA SER A 74 2.47 3.86 -13.20
C SER A 74 2.08 5.13 -12.45
N HIS A 75 1.50 6.12 -13.14
CA HIS A 75 0.99 7.33 -12.49
C HIS A 75 -0.20 7.03 -11.57
N PHE A 76 -1.06 6.08 -11.96
CA PHE A 76 -2.18 5.65 -11.12
C PHE A 76 -1.69 4.98 -9.82
N ALA A 77 -0.71 4.08 -9.92
CA ALA A 77 -0.07 3.49 -8.76
C ALA A 77 0.58 4.57 -7.86
N ALA A 78 1.27 5.55 -8.45
CA ALA A 78 1.82 6.67 -7.69
C ALA A 78 0.74 7.47 -6.95
N ALA A 79 -0.41 7.74 -7.58
CA ALA A 79 -1.54 8.39 -6.93
C ALA A 79 -2.08 7.56 -5.75
N CYS A 80 -2.23 6.24 -5.90
CA CYS A 80 -2.62 5.35 -4.80
C CYS A 80 -1.66 5.47 -3.61
N PHE A 81 -0.35 5.41 -3.84
CA PHE A 81 0.65 5.57 -2.77
C PHE A 81 0.65 6.97 -2.16
N PHE A 82 0.36 8.00 -2.94
CA PHE A 82 0.21 9.37 -2.43
C PHE A 82 -0.98 9.46 -1.47
N PHE A 83 -2.16 8.98 -1.87
CA PHE A 83 -3.35 8.97 -1.01
C PHE A 83 -3.15 8.08 0.22
N GLN A 84 -2.50 6.93 0.06
CA GLN A 84 -2.11 6.07 1.17
C GLN A 84 -1.20 6.82 2.15
N GLY A 85 -0.16 7.49 1.67
CA GLY A 85 0.76 8.25 2.52
C GLY A 85 0.08 9.40 3.27
N VAL A 86 -0.74 10.19 2.58
CA VAL A 86 -1.49 11.31 3.18
C VAL A 86 -2.47 10.81 4.24
N THR A 87 -3.29 9.80 3.91
CA THR A 87 -4.29 9.27 4.84
C THR A 87 -3.64 8.74 6.11
N THR A 88 -2.52 8.02 5.99
CA THR A 88 -1.82 7.50 7.17
C THR A 88 -1.17 8.59 8.01
N MET A 89 -0.59 9.63 7.41
CA MET A 89 -0.04 10.76 8.17
C MET A 89 -1.10 11.58 8.92
N VAL A 90 -2.34 11.55 8.45
CA VAL A 90 -3.45 12.29 9.07
C VAL A 90 -4.07 11.53 10.25
N ILE A 91 -3.93 10.21 10.31
CA ILE A 91 -4.50 9.37 11.39
C ILE A 91 -4.05 9.77 12.80
N PRO A 92 -2.76 10.05 13.07
CA PRO A 92 -2.32 10.52 14.40
C PRO A 92 -3.04 11.78 14.90
N TRP A 93 -3.54 12.63 14.00
CA TRP A 93 -4.30 13.82 14.37
C TRP A 93 -5.79 13.56 14.57
N SER A 94 -6.25 12.33 14.36
CA SER A 94 -7.65 11.97 14.57
C SER A 94 -7.97 11.84 16.05
N SER A 95 -8.86 12.72 16.53
CA SER A 95 -9.30 12.74 17.92
C SER A 95 -10.67 12.09 18.13
N GLY A 96 -11.21 11.39 17.13
CA GLY A 96 -12.56 10.83 17.21
C GLY A 96 -12.89 9.79 16.14
N PHE A 97 -13.95 9.03 16.39
CA PHE A 97 -14.40 7.90 15.58
C PHE A 97 -14.55 8.21 14.10
N THR A 98 -15.28 9.29 13.79
CA THR A 98 -15.65 9.63 12.42
C THR A 98 -14.42 9.87 11.56
N MET A 99 -13.44 10.63 12.07
CA MET A 99 -12.21 10.91 11.33
C MET A 99 -11.38 9.64 11.13
N LEU A 100 -11.28 8.78 12.15
CA LEU A 100 -10.53 7.53 12.05
C LEU A 100 -11.17 6.57 11.02
N VAL A 101 -12.49 6.43 11.04
CA VAL A 101 -13.26 5.61 10.08
C VAL A 101 -13.14 6.15 8.67
N THR A 102 -13.24 7.46 8.47
CA THR A 102 -13.06 8.07 7.14
C THR A 102 -11.65 7.83 6.60
N MET A 103 -10.61 8.02 7.43
CA MET A 103 -9.23 7.78 6.99
C MET A 103 -8.96 6.30 6.73
N ALA A 104 -9.50 5.39 7.54
CA ALA A 104 -9.40 3.94 7.33
C ALA A 104 -10.07 3.50 6.02
N ALA A 105 -11.26 4.05 5.71
CA ALA A 105 -11.94 3.79 4.45
C ALA A 105 -11.17 4.32 3.23
N LEU A 106 -10.61 5.54 3.31
CA LEU A 106 -9.77 6.11 2.24
C LEU A 106 -8.47 5.34 2.03
N TYR A 107 -7.88 4.83 3.12
CA TYR A 107 -6.73 3.95 3.04
C TYR A 107 -7.08 2.64 2.31
N GLY A 108 -8.19 1.98 2.69
CA GLY A 108 -8.69 0.77 2.02
C GLY A 108 -9.02 1.01 0.54
N LEU A 109 -9.60 2.18 0.21
CA LEU A 109 -9.86 2.59 -1.17
C LEU A 109 -8.56 2.66 -2.00
N SER A 110 -7.50 3.21 -1.43
CA SER A 110 -6.21 3.36 -2.10
C SER A 110 -5.49 2.01 -2.29
N GLU A 111 -5.62 1.12 -1.30
CA GLU A 111 -5.13 -0.27 -1.33
C GLU A 111 -5.78 -1.05 -2.50
N ALA A 112 -7.10 -1.03 -2.58
CA ALA A 112 -7.84 -1.63 -3.69
C ALA A 112 -7.41 -1.13 -5.08
N GLY A 113 -7.08 0.16 -5.20
CA GLY A 113 -6.58 0.71 -6.47
C GLY A 113 -5.24 0.09 -6.87
N PHE A 114 -4.31 -0.06 -5.93
CA PHE A 114 -2.99 -0.61 -6.20
C PHE A 114 -3.05 -2.10 -6.56
N ILE A 115 -3.83 -2.90 -5.83
CA ILE A 115 -3.92 -4.34 -6.09
C ILE A 115 -4.52 -4.64 -7.48
N LEU A 116 -5.43 -3.79 -7.97
CA LEU A 116 -6.00 -3.89 -9.32
C LEU A 116 -4.97 -3.60 -10.41
N ILE A 117 -4.16 -2.55 -10.24
CA ILE A 117 -3.20 -2.13 -11.27
C ILE A 117 -1.91 -2.95 -11.27
N PHE A 118 -1.63 -3.67 -10.19
CA PHE A 118 -0.41 -4.47 -10.02
C PHE A 118 -0.20 -5.54 -11.12
N PRO A 119 -1.14 -6.48 -11.35
CA PRO A 119 -0.97 -7.49 -12.41
C PRO A 119 -0.94 -6.85 -13.80
N LEU A 120 -1.70 -5.77 -14.00
CA LEU A 120 -1.70 -4.99 -15.23
C LEU A 120 -0.33 -4.37 -15.50
N THR A 121 0.34 -3.85 -14.46
CA THR A 121 1.70 -3.30 -14.60
C THR A 121 2.69 -4.39 -14.95
N ILE A 122 2.64 -5.55 -14.28
CA ILE A 122 3.51 -6.68 -14.62
C ILE A 122 3.32 -7.09 -16.07
N ALA A 123 2.08 -7.09 -16.57
CA ALA A 123 1.79 -7.43 -17.95
C ALA A 123 2.34 -6.43 -18.99
N GLU A 124 2.61 -5.17 -18.61
CA GLU A 124 3.24 -4.18 -19.51
C GLU A 124 4.75 -4.37 -19.64
N PHE A 125 5.43 -4.85 -18.60
CA PHE A 125 6.89 -4.92 -18.56
C PHE A 125 7.44 -6.34 -18.72
N ILE A 126 6.63 -7.37 -18.45
CA ILE A 126 7.04 -8.78 -18.47
C ILE A 126 6.27 -9.54 -19.56
N GLU A 127 7.02 -10.30 -20.36
CA GLU A 127 6.47 -11.21 -21.38
C GLU A 127 5.44 -12.17 -20.77
N GLU A 128 4.36 -12.43 -21.51
CA GLU A 128 3.19 -13.21 -21.06
C GLU A 128 3.55 -14.57 -20.45
N GLU A 129 4.45 -15.30 -21.11
CA GLU A 129 4.94 -16.63 -20.68
C GLU A 129 5.52 -16.63 -19.26
N LYS A 130 5.97 -15.47 -18.78
CA LYS A 130 6.67 -15.30 -17.52
C LYS A 130 5.81 -14.62 -16.45
N GLN A 131 4.64 -14.08 -16.79
CA GLN A 131 3.76 -13.34 -15.86
C GLN A 131 3.27 -14.23 -14.72
N THR A 132 2.92 -15.48 -15.02
CA THR A 132 2.47 -16.49 -14.03
C THR A 132 3.52 -16.74 -12.94
N ILE A 133 4.82 -16.59 -13.25
CA ILE A 133 5.91 -16.73 -12.28
C ILE A 133 6.23 -15.38 -11.62
N ALA A 134 6.16 -14.29 -12.37
CA ALA A 134 6.52 -12.94 -11.92
C ALA A 134 5.63 -12.42 -10.79
N ILE A 135 4.30 -12.59 -10.91
CA ILE A 135 3.33 -12.14 -9.89
C ILE A 135 3.61 -12.79 -8.52
N PRO A 136 3.57 -14.13 -8.37
CA PRO A 136 3.79 -14.76 -7.07
C PRO A 136 5.21 -14.53 -6.54
N THR A 137 6.22 -14.46 -7.42
CA THR A 137 7.60 -14.11 -6.99
C THR A 137 7.66 -12.72 -6.36
N SER A 138 6.88 -11.76 -6.86
CA SER A 138 6.81 -10.42 -6.27
C SER A 138 6.16 -10.41 -4.89
N TYR A 139 5.17 -11.28 -4.65
CA TYR A 139 4.56 -11.46 -3.32
C TYR A 139 5.42 -12.29 -2.37
N PHE A 140 6.25 -13.18 -2.90
CA PHE A 140 7.18 -13.96 -2.08
C PHE A 140 8.15 -13.05 -1.30
N LEU A 141 8.59 -11.94 -1.91
CA LEU A 141 9.44 -10.95 -1.25
C LEU A 141 8.72 -10.21 -0.10
N SER A 142 7.39 -10.13 -0.13
CA SER A 142 6.59 -9.53 0.94
C SER A 142 6.66 -10.32 2.25
N GLY A 143 6.82 -11.65 2.19
CA GLY A 143 6.77 -12.52 3.36
C GLY A 143 7.75 -12.13 4.47
N PRO A 144 9.07 -12.06 4.19
CA PRO A 144 10.07 -11.65 5.17
C PRO A 144 9.80 -10.27 5.78
N LEU A 145 9.39 -9.30 4.96
CA LEU A 145 9.11 -7.94 5.45
C LEU A 145 7.87 -7.92 6.36
N CYS A 146 6.81 -8.66 6.03
CA CYS A 146 5.64 -8.81 6.91
C CYS A 146 6.01 -9.43 8.27
N LEU A 147 6.96 -10.36 8.32
CA LEU A 147 7.43 -10.93 9.60
C LEU A 147 8.16 -9.91 10.47
N THR A 148 8.80 -8.89 9.87
CA THR A 148 9.45 -7.81 10.63
C THR A 148 8.47 -6.78 11.20
N VAL A 149 7.21 -6.76 10.76
CA VAL A 149 6.21 -5.79 11.21
C VAL A 149 5.91 -5.94 12.70
N ALA A 150 5.65 -7.16 13.17
CA ALA A 150 5.32 -7.41 14.58
C ALA A 150 6.43 -6.94 15.57
N PRO A 151 7.71 -7.31 15.41
CA PRO A 151 8.77 -6.81 16.29
C PRO A 151 9.00 -5.30 16.14
N LEU A 152 8.80 -4.73 14.95
CA LEU A 152 8.89 -3.28 14.74
C LEU A 152 7.80 -2.55 15.54
N ILE A 153 6.55 -3.02 15.51
CA ILE A 153 5.45 -2.44 16.28
C ILE A 153 5.75 -2.51 17.77
N GLY A 154 6.22 -3.67 18.26
CA GLY A 154 6.60 -3.85 19.67
C GLY A 154 7.68 -2.85 20.10
N PHE A 155 8.73 -2.69 19.28
CA PHE A 155 9.82 -1.75 19.56
C PHE A 155 9.34 -0.30 19.69
N PHE A 156 8.48 0.16 18.77
CA PHE A 156 7.95 1.53 18.84
C PHE A 156 6.96 1.72 20.00
N ARG A 157 6.12 0.71 20.29
CA ARG A 157 5.17 0.76 21.41
C ARG A 157 5.87 0.79 22.76
N GLU A 158 6.89 -0.05 22.96
CA GLU A 158 7.65 -0.11 24.20
C GLU A 158 8.59 1.10 24.38
N GLY A 159 9.19 1.59 23.29
CA GLY A 159 10.14 2.70 23.35
C GLY A 159 9.49 4.08 23.52
N PHE A 160 8.39 4.36 22.80
CA PHE A 160 7.79 5.69 22.73
C PHE A 160 6.39 5.79 23.34
N GLY A 161 5.75 4.65 23.65
CA GLY A 161 4.41 4.62 24.25
C GLY A 161 3.27 5.09 23.33
N SER A 162 3.55 5.46 22.07
CA SER A 162 2.57 5.92 21.09
C SER A 162 2.75 5.25 19.73
N TYR A 163 1.64 5.10 18.99
CA TYR A 163 1.60 4.57 17.64
C TYR A 163 1.81 5.62 16.54
N ASP A 164 1.85 6.91 16.90
CA ASP A 164 1.94 8.03 15.95
C ASP A 164 3.15 7.91 15.02
N PHE A 165 4.31 7.54 15.57
CA PHE A 165 5.54 7.35 14.80
C PHE A 165 5.44 6.22 13.77
N ILE A 166 4.64 5.19 14.05
CA ILE A 166 4.43 4.10 13.10
C ILE A 166 3.61 4.60 11.92
N PHE A 167 2.56 5.37 12.16
CA PHE A 167 1.76 5.98 11.11
C PHE A 167 2.57 6.97 10.25
N TYR A 168 3.42 7.79 10.86
CA TYR A 168 4.35 8.63 10.11
C TYR A 168 5.36 7.81 9.29
N GLY A 169 5.89 6.73 9.85
CA GLY A 169 6.78 5.80 9.15
C GLY A 169 6.12 5.17 7.92
N ILE A 170 4.88 4.68 8.07
CA ILE A 170 4.06 4.19 6.96
C ILE A 170 3.87 5.28 5.90
N GLY A 171 3.55 6.50 6.31
CA GLY A 171 3.37 7.62 5.40
C GLY A 171 4.62 7.90 4.57
N ILE A 172 5.78 7.99 5.23
CA ILE A 172 7.07 8.24 4.57
C ILE A 172 7.41 7.11 3.59
N LEU A 173 7.26 5.85 4.00
CA LEU A 173 7.49 4.69 3.13
C LEU A 173 6.57 4.72 1.90
N SER A 174 5.31 5.11 2.08
CA SER A 174 4.35 5.25 0.98
C SER A 174 4.77 6.35 0.00
N PHE A 175 5.26 7.49 0.48
CA PHE A 175 5.80 8.54 -0.40
C PHE A 175 7.09 8.12 -1.11
N ILE A 176 7.94 7.31 -0.48
CA ILE A 176 9.12 6.73 -1.17
C ILE A 176 8.66 5.82 -2.31
N CYS A 177 7.68 4.94 -2.06
CA CYS A 177 7.08 4.10 -3.10
C CYS A 177 6.46 4.93 -4.23
N MET A 178 5.75 6.01 -3.92
CA MET A 178 5.22 6.94 -4.92
C MET A 178 6.33 7.43 -5.86
N ASN A 179 7.46 7.88 -5.31
CA ASN A 179 8.60 8.34 -6.12
C ASN A 179 9.16 7.22 -7.01
N PHE A 180 9.27 5.98 -6.50
CA PHE A 180 9.68 4.85 -7.33
C PHE A 180 8.73 4.59 -8.49
N TRP A 181 7.42 4.66 -8.26
CA TRP A 181 6.40 4.47 -9.31
C TRP A 181 6.44 5.54 -10.40
N LEU A 182 6.86 6.77 -10.07
CA LEU A 182 7.10 7.82 -11.07
C LEU A 182 8.37 7.59 -11.88
N VAL A 183 9.39 6.93 -11.31
CA VAL A 183 10.69 6.68 -11.96
C VAL A 183 10.68 5.41 -12.81
N ILE A 184 9.87 4.40 -12.47
CA ILE A 184 9.71 3.15 -13.23
C ILE A 184 9.53 3.37 -14.75
N PRO A 185 8.61 4.23 -15.24
CA PRO A 185 8.44 4.44 -16.68
C PRO A 185 9.66 5.11 -17.33
N CYS A 186 10.40 5.96 -16.61
CA CYS A 186 11.64 6.56 -17.12
C CYS A 186 12.75 5.51 -17.31
N ILE A 187 12.90 4.60 -16.35
CA ILE A 187 13.86 3.49 -16.41
C ILE A 187 13.49 2.55 -17.56
N ALA A 188 12.21 2.19 -17.68
CA ALA A 188 11.74 1.30 -18.74
C ALA A 188 11.88 1.93 -20.14
N ARG A 189 11.68 3.25 -20.28
CA ARG A 189 11.84 3.96 -21.56
C ARG A 189 13.28 3.96 -22.05
N ASN A 190 14.25 4.12 -21.15
CA ASN A 190 15.68 4.09 -21.47
C ASN A 190 16.20 2.71 -21.90
N ARG A 191 15.34 1.69 -21.85
CA ARG A 191 15.68 0.30 -22.16
C ARG A 191 15.08 -0.22 -23.47
N LYS A 192 14.17 0.50 -24.14
CA LYS A 192 13.80 0.16 -25.53
C LYS A 192 15.00 0.44 -26.42
N PRO A 193 15.69 -0.58 -26.97
CA PRO A 193 16.62 -0.35 -28.05
C PRO A 193 15.79 0.05 -29.27
N SER A 194 16.23 1.12 -29.94
CA SER A 194 15.95 1.34 -31.35
C SER A 194 16.24 0.09 -32.17
#